data_AF-A0A9J6GVW9-F1
#
_entry.id   AF-A0A9J6GVW9-F1
#
_cell.length_a   1.000
_cell.length_b   1.000
_cell.length_c   1.000
_cell.angle_alpha   90.00
_cell.angle_beta   90.00
_cell.angle_gamma   90.00
#
_symmetry.space_group_name_H-M   'P 1'
#
loop_
_entity.id
_entity.type
_entity.pdbx_description
1 polymer ?
#
loop_
_entity_poly.entity_id
_entity_poly.type
_entity_poly.pdbx_seq_one_letter_code
_entity_poly.pdbx_strand_id
1 'polypeptide(L)' 'MDAQRQFIENLGVNAEGGAEFDITSYCEQFTFDVISKMAFGIDTDVQRNPQSPLFQVARRVLRNFMEGFVYHISRK' A
#
# COMPACT_ATOMS: atom_id res chain seq x y z
N MET A 1 -14.60 -2.14 6.08
CA MET A 1 -14.55 -3.44 5.37
C MET A 1 -14.10 -3.28 3.92
N ASP A 2 -14.31 -2.13 3.29
CA ASP A 2 -14.00 -1.92 1.87
C ASP A 2 -12.50 -1.95 1.53
N ALA A 3 -11.64 -1.45 2.44
CA ALA A 3 -10.19 -1.43 2.20
C ALA A 3 -9.58 -2.84 2.06
N GLN A 4 -10.03 -3.81 2.87
CA GLN A 4 -9.54 -5.20 2.79
C GLN A 4 -10.03 -5.89 1.52
N ARG A 5 -11.30 -5.66 1.16
CA ARG A 5 -11.87 -6.21 -0.06
C ARG A 5 -11.13 -5.69 -1.30
N GLN A 6 -10.90 -4.38 -1.38
CA GLN A 6 -10.17 -3.76 -2.48
C GLN A 6 -8.74 -4.31 -2.61
N PHE A 7 -8.06 -4.56 -1.49
CA PHE A 7 -6.72 -5.13 -1.49
C PHE A 7 -6.72 -6.52 -2.13
N ILE A 8 -7.64 -7.40 -1.76
CA ILE A 8 -7.75 -8.75 -2.35
C ILE A 8 -8.11 -8.69 -3.83
N GLU A 9 -9.02 -7.78 -4.23
CA GLU A 9 -9.37 -7.57 -5.65
C GLU A 9 -8.13 -7.13 -6.46
N ASN A 10 -7.33 -6.19 -5.94
CA ASN A 10 -6.10 -5.72 -6.57
C ASN A 10 -5.03 -6.84 -6.69
N LEU A 11 -4.90 -7.70 -5.68
CA LEU A 11 -3.99 -8.84 -5.74
C LEU A 11 -4.49 -9.91 -6.75
N GLY A 12 -5.80 -10.11 -6.84
CA GLY A 12 -6.43 -11.07 -7.75
C GLY A 12 -6.04 -10.85 -9.21
N VAL A 13 -5.94 -9.58 -9.65
CA VAL A 13 -5.50 -9.21 -11.01
C VAL A 13 -4.12 -9.78 -11.36
N ASN A 14 -3.21 -9.85 -10.38
CA ASN A 14 -1.85 -10.36 -10.60
C ASN A 14 -1.78 -11.89 -10.40
N ALA A 15 -2.63 -12.44 -9.54
CA ALA A 15 -2.66 -13.87 -9.24
C ALA A 15 -3.08 -14.74 -10.43
N GLU A 16 -3.98 -14.25 -11.28
CA GLU A 16 -4.43 -14.96 -12.49
C GLU A 16 -3.32 -15.15 -13.54
N GLY A 17 -2.30 -14.28 -13.53
CA GLY A 17 -1.19 -14.32 -14.48
C GLY A 17 -0.06 -15.30 -14.13
N GLY A 18 -0.01 -15.80 -12.90
CA GLY A 18 1.04 -16.71 -12.41
C GLY A 18 2.46 -16.11 -12.37
N ALA A 19 2.61 -14.82 -12.70
CA ALA A 19 3.87 -14.10 -12.69
C ALA A 19 4.19 -13.55 -11.29
N GLU A 20 5.47 -13.47 -10.96
CA GLU A 20 5.93 -12.76 -9.78
C GLU A 20 5.63 -11.26 -9.91
N PHE A 21 5.18 -10.63 -8.82
CA PHE A 21 4.90 -9.20 -8.77
C PHE A 21 5.32 -8.61 -7.42
N ASP A 22 5.60 -7.31 -7.41
CA ASP A 22 5.96 -6.58 -6.20
C ASP A 22 4.71 -6.32 -5.34
N ILE A 23 4.63 -6.99 -4.18
CA ILE A 23 3.54 -6.82 -3.23
C ILE A 23 3.70 -5.56 -2.37
N THR A 24 4.91 -4.98 -2.27
CA THR A 24 5.21 -3.87 -1.37
C THR A 24 4.32 -2.67 -1.67
N SER A 25 4.14 -2.30 -2.94
CA SER A 25 3.29 -1.16 -3.31
C SER A 25 1.83 -1.35 -2.93
N TYR A 26 1.32 -2.58 -2.97
CA TYR A 26 -0.06 -2.89 -2.58
C TYR A 26 -0.22 -2.82 -1.05
N CYS A 27 0.75 -3.34 -0.31
CA CYS A 27 0.78 -3.24 1.15
C CYS A 27 0.87 -1.79 1.62
N GLU A 28 1.73 -0.96 1.01
CA GLU A 28 1.82 0.47 1.34
C GLU A 28 0.48 1.19 1.19
N GLN A 29 -0.21 0.98 0.06
CA GLN A 29 -1.51 1.58 -0.21
C GLN A 29 -2.58 1.08 0.77
N PHE A 30 -2.63 -0.23 1.02
CA PHE A 30 -3.59 -0.82 1.95
C PHE A 30 -3.38 -0.34 3.38
N THR A 31 -2.14 -0.37 3.88
CA THR A 31 -1.79 0.13 5.21
C THR A 31 -2.17 1.60 5.36
N PHE A 32 -1.86 2.42 4.35
CA PHE A 32 -2.20 3.84 4.39
C PHE A 32 -3.71 4.08 4.39
N ASP A 33 -4.48 3.35 3.58
CA ASP A 33 -5.93 3.47 3.51
C ASP A 33 -6.59 3.09 4.85
N VAL A 34 -6.12 2.00 5.48
CA VAL A 34 -6.61 1.55 6.80
C VAL A 34 -6.30 2.58 7.88
N ILE A 35 -5.06 3.07 7.97
CA ILE A 35 -4.68 4.08 8.97
C ILE A 35 -5.46 5.38 8.75
N SER A 36 -5.57 5.84 7.51
CA SER A 36 -6.28 7.08 7.18
C SER A 36 -7.75 7.02 7.59
N LYS A 37 -8.43 5.90 7.28
CA LYS A 37 -9.83 5.67 7.65
C LYS A 37 -10.01 5.49 9.15
N MET A 38 -9.20 4.64 9.79
CA MET A 38 -9.42 4.24 11.18
C MET A 38 -8.92 5.26 12.19
N ALA A 39 -7.76 5.88 11.95
CA ALA A 39 -7.15 6.82 12.90
C ALA A 39 -7.60 8.26 12.68
N PHE A 40 -7.83 8.65 11.42
CA PHE A 40 -8.11 10.04 11.06
C PHE A 40 -9.51 10.27 10.46
N GLY A 41 -10.28 9.21 10.18
CA GLY A 41 -11.59 9.32 9.53
C GLY A 41 -11.52 9.80 8.08
N ILE A 42 -10.35 9.72 7.44
CA ILE A 42 -10.12 10.21 6.08
C ILE A 42 -10.23 9.04 5.11
N ASP A 43 -11.18 9.11 4.17
CA ASP A 43 -11.22 8.21 3.03
C ASP A 43 -10.29 8.72 1.92
N THR A 44 -9.23 7.96 1.64
CA THR A 44 -8.21 8.37 0.67
C THR A 44 -8.39 7.71 -0.69
N ASP A 45 -9.15 6.61 -0.74
CA ASP A 45 -9.27 5.69 -1.88
C ASP A 45 -7.93 5.40 -2.59
N VAL A 46 -6.83 5.36 -1.83
CA VAL A 46 -5.47 5.33 -2.39
C VAL A 46 -5.17 4.03 -3.14
N GLN A 47 -5.87 2.95 -2.79
CA GLN A 47 -5.75 1.65 -3.45
C GLN A 47 -6.28 1.66 -4.90
N ARG A 48 -7.11 2.65 -5.26
CA ARG A 48 -7.60 2.90 -6.63
C ARG A 48 -6.95 4.14 -7.23
N ASN A 49 -6.66 5.13 -6.40
CA ASN A 49 -6.03 6.39 -6.80
C ASN A 49 -4.74 6.66 -6.00
N PRO A 50 -3.61 6.05 -6.38
CA PRO A 50 -2.33 6.24 -5.70
C PRO A 50 -1.74 7.65 -5.87
N GLN A 51 -2.40 8.56 -6.59
CA GLN A 51 -2.00 9.96 -6.73
C GLN A 51 -2.62 10.87 -5.66
N SER A 52 -3.27 10.31 -4.64
CA SER A 52 -3.73 11.07 -3.47
C SER A 52 -2.58 11.93 -2.91
N PRO A 53 -2.73 13.28 -2.82
CA PRO A 53 -1.66 14.16 -2.34
C PRO A 53 -1.16 13.78 -0.95
N LEU A 54 -2.08 13.34 -0.08
CA LEU A 54 -1.76 12.92 1.27
C LEU A 54 -0.91 11.64 1.28
N PHE A 55 -1.26 10.66 0.43
CA PHE A 55 -0.46 9.45 0.29
C PHE A 55 0.93 9.74 -0.27
N GLN A 56 1.03 10.62 -1.27
CA GLN A 56 2.33 10.95 -1.87
C GLN A 56 3.26 11.65 -0.89
N VAL A 57 2.73 12.53 -0.05
CA VAL A 57 3.48 13.14 1.05
C VAL A 57 3.87 12.09 2.08
N ALA A 58 2.93 11.24 2.52
CA ALA A 58 3.20 10.19 3.49
C ALA A 58 4.27 9.22 3.00
N ARG A 59 4.21 8.77 1.74
CA ARG A 59 5.19 7.87 1.13
C ARG A 59 6.58 8.49 1.06
N ARG A 60 6.67 9.80 0.84
CA ARG A 60 7.96 10.52 0.87
C ARG A 60 8.56 10.59 2.28
N VAL A 61 7.73 10.86 3.29
CA VAL A 61 8.15 10.99 4.69
C VAL A 61 8.48 9.62 5.29
N LEU A 62 7.67 8.61 4.99
CA LEU A 62 7.75 7.25 5.54
C LEU A 62 8.62 6.30 4.71
N ARG A 63 9.30 6.81 3.66
CA ARG A 63 10.17 5.99 2.79
C ARG A 63 11.18 5.15 3.58
N ASN A 64 11.73 5.70 4.66
CA ASN A 64 12.69 5.01 5.52
C ASN A 64 12.04 4.25 6.70
N PHE A 65 10.73 4.42 6.91
CA PHE A 65 9.97 3.80 7.99
C PHE A 65 9.33 2.47 7.54
N MET A 66 8.90 2.40 6.28
CA MET A 66 8.30 1.20 5.67
C MET A 66 9.35 0.26 5.04
N GLU A 67 10.57 0.75 4.75
CA GLU A 67 11.73 -0.09 4.46
C GLU A 67 12.33 -0.66 5.76
N GLY A 68 11.57 -1.51 6.46
CA GLY A 68 12.04 -2.17 7.67
C GLY A 68 13.43 -2.81 7.49
N PHE A 69 14.19 -2.96 8.58
CA PHE A 69 15.59 -3.42 8.58
C PHE A 69 15.89 -4.64 7.67
N VAL A 70 14.90 -5.53 7.49
CA VAL A 70 14.94 -6.71 6.59
C VAL A 70 15.03 -6.35 5.10
N TYR A 71 14.36 -5.28 4.65
CA TYR A 71 14.35 -4.83 3.25
C TYR A 71 15.74 -4.32 2.81
N HIS A 72 16.49 -3.70 3.73
CA HIS A 72 17.86 -3.25 3.48
C HIS A 72 18.88 -4.38 3.44
N ILE A 73 18.59 -5.54 4.05
CA ILE A 73 19.45 -6.73 4.01
C ILE A 73 19.21 -7.55 2.73
N SER A 74 17.97 -7.63 2.22
CA SER A 74 17.66 -8.40 1.00
C SER A 74 18.08 -7.73 -0.31
N ARG A 75 18.45 -6.43 -0.28
CA ARG A 75 18.88 -5.67 -1.47
C ARG A 75 20.41 -5.63 -1.66
N LYS A 76 21.18 -6.40 -0.87
CA LYS A 76 22.64 -6.53 -0.99
C LYS A 76 23.04 -7.91 -1.47
#